data_AF-A0A7J8N9M9-F1
#
_entry.id   AF-A0A7J8N9M9-F1
#
_cell.length_a   1.000
_cell.length_b   1.000
_cell.length_c   1.000
_cell.angle_alpha   90.00
_cell.angle_beta   90.00
_cell.angle_gamma   90.00
#
_symmetry.space_group_name_H-M   'P 1'
#
loop_
_entity.id
_entity.type
_entity.pdbx_description
1 polymer ?
#
loop_
_entity_poly.entity_id
_entity_poly.type
_entity_poly.pdbx_seq_one_letter_code
_entity_poly.pdbx_strand_id
1 'polypeptide(L)'
;MVSLINIRKLRHLKYVDNFHQYDLSFKRHCKDGKLPNYVVIEPRYFDILTAAANDDHPSHDVSEGQKLVKEIYEALRSSPQWNEILFLVIYDEHGGFYDHVPTPTGVPSPDDIVGPEPYNFKFDRLGCRVPAIMVSPWIEPGTVLHRPSGPDPTSEFEHSSIAATLKKIFNLKEFLTKRDAWAGSFDIVVNRSTPRTDCPEKLAEPVKMRDTDAKETAKLSDFQEELVQAAAALKGDPFNLVENMTVSSGLKYVEDAFKKFYDDGQKAKEINEVEDTVSADASTRRTTTSKTFMQKVFSCLVCDR
;
A
#
# COMPACT_ATOMS: atom_id res chain seq x y z
N MET A 1 6.67 -2.48 4.23
CA MET A 1 5.42 -1.85 4.73
C MET A 1 5.56 -0.33 4.86
N VAL A 2 6.09 0.33 3.82
CA VAL A 2 6.37 1.78 3.88
C VAL A 2 5.44 2.53 2.94
N SER A 3 5.10 1.94 1.79
CA SER A 3 4.17 2.54 0.83
C SER A 3 2.77 2.81 1.45
N LEU A 4 2.24 1.86 2.25
CA LEU A 4 0.93 2.00 2.90
C LEU A 4 0.86 3.19 3.89
N ILE A 5 1.99 3.64 4.43
CA ILE A 5 2.01 4.78 5.36
C ILE A 5 1.76 6.12 4.61
N ASN A 6 1.90 6.14 3.29
CA ASN A 6 1.52 7.30 2.46
C ASN A 6 0.01 7.44 2.30
N ILE A 7 -0.77 6.41 2.62
CA ILE A 7 -2.21 6.55 2.72
C ILE A 7 -2.51 7.36 3.98
N ARG A 8 -2.68 8.68 3.83
CA ARG A 8 -2.92 9.63 4.92
C ARG A 8 -4.01 9.15 5.89
N LYS A 9 -5.03 8.44 5.39
CA LYS A 9 -6.10 7.87 6.20
C LYS A 9 -5.66 6.72 7.11
N LEU A 10 -4.60 5.98 6.78
CA LEU A 10 -4.04 4.93 7.64
C LEU A 10 -3.17 5.50 8.78
N ARG A 11 -2.90 6.82 8.78
CA ARG A 11 -2.23 7.51 9.90
C ARG A 11 -3.16 7.83 11.07
N HIS A 12 -4.45 7.50 10.97
CA HIS A 12 -5.39 7.69 12.07
C HIS A 12 -5.13 6.68 13.19
N LEU A 13 -5.25 7.10 14.46
CA LEU A 13 -4.93 6.27 15.64
C LEU A 13 -5.67 4.92 15.65
N LYS A 14 -6.92 4.91 15.17
CA LYS A 14 -7.74 3.70 15.08
C LYS A 14 -7.19 2.62 14.13
N TYR A 15 -6.25 2.95 13.25
CA TYR A 15 -5.66 2.03 12.28
C TYR A 15 -4.20 1.64 12.59
N VAL A 16 -3.59 2.18 13.64
CA VAL A 16 -2.19 1.91 13.99
C VAL A 16 -1.93 0.40 14.22
N ASP A 17 -2.93 -0.34 14.69
CA ASP A 17 -2.79 -1.78 14.95
C ASP A 17 -2.91 -2.64 13.68
N ASN A 18 -3.23 -2.05 12.52
CA ASN A 18 -3.44 -2.78 11.27
C ASN A 18 -2.13 -3.04 10.49
N PHE A 19 -1.00 -2.63 11.05
CA PHE A 19 0.31 -2.76 10.44
C PHE A 19 1.04 -3.98 11.03
N HIS A 20 1.37 -4.97 10.20
CA HIS A 20 1.91 -6.26 10.64
C HIS A 20 3.14 -6.70 9.86
N GLN A 21 4.22 -7.06 10.55
CA GLN A 21 5.43 -7.58 9.92
C GLN A 21 5.12 -8.84 9.12
N TYR A 22 5.52 -8.86 7.85
CA TYR A 22 5.21 -9.95 6.92
C TYR A 22 5.78 -11.30 7.41
N ASP A 23 7.07 -11.34 7.73
CA ASP A 23 7.78 -12.59 8.05
C ASP A 23 7.21 -13.34 9.28
N LEU A 24 6.65 -12.61 10.24
CA LEU A 24 6.13 -13.17 11.49
C LEU A 24 4.61 -13.29 11.48
N SER A 25 3.91 -12.20 11.20
CA SER A 25 2.46 -12.13 11.42
C SER A 25 1.67 -12.76 10.28
N PHE A 26 2.06 -12.54 9.03
CA PHE A 26 1.26 -13.00 7.89
C PHE A 26 1.13 -14.52 7.84
N LYS A 27 2.27 -15.25 7.85
CA LYS A 27 2.26 -16.73 7.86
C LYS A 27 1.54 -17.29 9.07
N ARG A 28 1.70 -16.66 10.24
CA ARG A 28 1.00 -17.07 11.47
C ARG A 28 -0.51 -16.89 11.32
N HIS A 29 -0.97 -15.76 10.80
CA HIS A 29 -2.39 -15.51 10.55
C HIS A 29 -2.97 -16.46 9.50
N CYS A 30 -2.22 -16.77 8.44
CA CYS A 30 -2.61 -17.80 7.47
C CYS A 30 -2.81 -19.15 8.17
N LYS A 31 -1.82 -19.61 8.95
CA LYS A 31 -1.86 -20.88 9.66
C LYS A 31 -3.01 -20.96 10.68
N ASP A 32 -3.24 -19.89 11.42
CA ASP A 32 -4.25 -19.85 12.48
C ASP A 32 -5.67 -19.54 11.96
N GLY A 33 -5.83 -19.22 10.67
CA GLY A 33 -7.11 -18.81 10.09
C GLY A 33 -7.60 -17.47 10.62
N LYS A 34 -6.69 -16.50 10.74
CA LYS A 34 -6.94 -15.17 11.32
C LYS A 34 -6.63 -14.02 10.36
N LEU A 35 -6.57 -14.27 9.06
CA LEU A 35 -6.43 -13.18 8.10
C LEU A 35 -7.68 -12.29 8.15
N PRO A 36 -7.52 -10.95 8.17
CA PRO A 36 -8.64 -10.04 8.06
C PRO A 36 -9.24 -10.09 6.64
N ASN A 37 -10.45 -9.53 6.48
CA ASN A 37 -11.17 -9.56 5.21
C ASN A 37 -10.47 -8.83 4.05
N TYR A 38 -9.51 -7.94 4.35
CA TYR A 38 -8.72 -7.24 3.35
C TYR A 38 -7.27 -7.12 3.85
N VAL A 39 -6.33 -7.63 3.05
CA VAL A 39 -4.90 -7.63 3.33
C VAL A 39 -4.18 -7.06 2.12
N VAL A 40 -3.30 -6.10 2.35
CA VAL A 40 -2.35 -5.64 1.34
C VAL A 40 -0.95 -6.07 1.78
N ILE A 41 -0.22 -6.72 0.88
CA ILE A 41 1.14 -7.17 1.12
C ILE A 41 2.07 -6.26 0.33
N GLU A 42 3.06 -5.72 1.02
CA GLU A 42 4.08 -4.85 0.46
C GLU A 42 5.40 -5.61 0.39
N PRO A 43 6.07 -5.69 -0.77
CA PRO A 43 7.38 -6.30 -0.88
C PRO A 43 8.46 -5.47 -0.17
N ARG A 44 9.67 -6.02 -0.15
CA ARG A 44 10.90 -5.33 0.27
C ARG A 44 11.48 -4.62 -0.93
N TYR A 45 11.68 -3.32 -0.77
CA TYR A 45 12.19 -2.41 -1.80
C TYR A 45 13.69 -2.08 -1.65
N PHE A 46 14.30 -2.46 -0.53
CA PHE A 46 15.70 -2.22 -0.23
C PHE A 46 16.46 -3.53 -0.28
N ASP A 47 17.51 -3.56 -1.09
CA ASP A 47 18.29 -4.76 -1.36
C ASP A 47 19.51 -4.81 -0.43
N ILE A 48 19.39 -5.57 0.66
CA ILE A 48 20.44 -5.74 1.67
C ILE A 48 20.89 -7.21 1.76
N LEU A 49 22.12 -7.46 2.23
CA LEU A 49 22.71 -8.81 2.21
C LEU A 49 21.90 -9.86 3.00
N THR A 50 21.25 -9.45 4.08
CA THR A 50 20.47 -10.35 4.94
C THR A 50 19.01 -10.52 4.48
N ALA A 51 18.53 -9.65 3.59
CA ALA A 51 17.17 -9.64 3.10
C ALA A 51 17.12 -8.96 1.73
N ALA A 52 17.20 -9.77 0.67
CA ALA A 52 17.10 -9.28 -0.69
C ALA A 52 15.75 -8.60 -0.93
N ALA A 53 15.78 -7.57 -1.79
CA ALA A 53 14.57 -6.97 -2.32
C ALA A 53 13.79 -7.99 -3.16
N ASN A 54 12.47 -7.94 -3.10
CA ASN A 54 11.57 -8.94 -3.72
C ASN A 54 10.34 -8.29 -4.34
N ASP A 55 10.55 -7.15 -4.99
CA ASP A 55 9.56 -6.25 -5.60
C ASP A 55 9.45 -6.40 -7.12
N ASP A 56 10.20 -7.33 -7.72
CA ASP A 56 10.38 -7.47 -9.19
C ASP A 56 10.98 -6.22 -9.88
N HIS A 57 11.44 -5.20 -9.13
CA HIS A 57 11.92 -3.94 -9.69
C HIS A 57 13.40 -4.05 -10.12
N PRO A 58 13.81 -3.52 -11.29
CA PRO A 58 15.24 -3.45 -11.65
C PRO A 58 16.04 -2.54 -10.68
N SER A 59 17.25 -2.89 -10.23
CA SER A 59 18.08 -4.01 -10.67
C SER A 59 17.98 -5.27 -9.78
N HIS A 60 16.91 -5.46 -9.01
CA HIS A 60 16.74 -6.64 -8.18
C HIS A 60 16.52 -7.91 -9.03
N ASP A 61 16.77 -9.08 -8.43
CA ASP A 61 16.52 -10.36 -9.08
C ASP A 61 15.03 -10.69 -8.98
N VAL A 62 14.34 -10.75 -10.12
CA VAL A 62 12.91 -11.08 -10.20
C VAL A 62 12.58 -12.45 -9.58
N SER A 63 13.55 -13.37 -9.49
CA SER A 63 13.34 -14.65 -8.80
C SER A 63 13.01 -14.47 -7.32
N GLU A 64 13.47 -13.39 -6.66
CA GLU A 64 13.09 -13.07 -5.29
C GLU A 64 11.64 -12.61 -5.18
N GLY A 65 11.15 -11.80 -6.13
CA GLY A 65 9.73 -11.43 -6.21
C GLY A 65 8.84 -12.65 -6.50
N GLN A 66 9.27 -13.53 -7.41
CA GLN A 66 8.56 -14.79 -7.66
C GLN A 66 8.58 -15.73 -6.44
N LYS A 67 9.65 -15.73 -5.62
CA LYS A 67 9.68 -16.46 -4.34
C LYS A 67 8.66 -15.89 -3.36
N LEU A 68 8.50 -14.57 -3.29
CA LEU A 68 7.47 -13.92 -2.47
C LEU A 68 6.06 -14.35 -2.92
N VAL A 69 5.75 -14.29 -4.22
CA VAL A 69 4.44 -14.72 -4.75
C VAL A 69 4.16 -16.19 -4.40
N LYS A 70 5.16 -17.07 -4.60
CA LYS A 70 5.06 -18.48 -4.23
C LYS A 70 4.80 -18.67 -2.74
N GLU A 71 5.57 -17.98 -1.90
CA GLU A 71 5.44 -18.09 -0.44
C GLU A 71 4.06 -17.65 0.04
N ILE A 72 3.54 -16.54 -0.49
CA ILE A 72 2.19 -16.06 -0.20
C ILE A 72 1.16 -17.10 -0.64
N TYR A 73 1.27 -17.61 -1.88
CA TYR A 73 0.35 -18.61 -2.40
C TYR A 73 0.31 -19.85 -1.50
N GLU A 74 1.47 -20.43 -1.17
CA GLU A 74 1.53 -21.66 -0.37
C GLU A 74 1.04 -21.44 1.08
N ALA A 75 1.30 -20.26 1.65
CA ALA A 75 0.77 -19.88 2.96
C ALA A 75 -0.78 -19.78 2.94
N LEU A 76 -1.35 -19.12 1.93
CA LEU A 76 -2.80 -19.01 1.75
C LEU A 76 -3.43 -20.37 1.44
N ARG A 77 -2.78 -21.18 0.58
CA ARG A 77 -3.26 -22.50 0.15
C ARG A 77 -3.32 -23.52 1.30
N SER A 78 -2.40 -23.40 2.26
CA SER A 78 -2.39 -24.22 3.47
C SER A 78 -3.30 -23.69 4.60
N SER A 79 -3.88 -22.51 4.43
CA SER A 79 -4.75 -21.89 5.44
C SER A 79 -6.11 -22.58 5.52
N PRO A 80 -6.71 -22.70 6.73
CA PRO A 80 -8.11 -23.08 6.85
C PRO A 80 -9.07 -22.09 6.16
N GLN A 81 -8.63 -20.85 5.88
CA GLN A 81 -9.41 -19.85 5.14
C GLN A 81 -9.25 -19.94 3.61
N TRP A 82 -8.56 -20.96 3.05
CA TRP A 82 -8.30 -21.06 1.60
C TRP A 82 -9.56 -20.88 0.73
N ASN A 83 -10.68 -21.47 1.14
CA ASN A 83 -11.96 -21.37 0.43
C ASN A 83 -12.67 -20.02 0.60
N GLU A 84 -12.08 -19.06 1.30
CA GLU A 84 -12.61 -17.70 1.51
C GLU A 84 -11.68 -16.64 0.91
N ILE A 85 -10.63 -17.05 0.18
CA ILE A 85 -9.58 -16.17 -0.32
C ILE A 85 -9.71 -15.92 -1.81
N LEU A 86 -9.61 -14.65 -2.18
CA LEU A 86 -9.22 -14.19 -3.51
C LEU A 86 -7.86 -13.50 -3.40
N PHE A 87 -6.82 -14.15 -3.91
CA PHE A 87 -5.47 -13.59 -3.96
C PHE A 87 -5.27 -12.86 -5.27
N LEU A 88 -4.91 -11.58 -5.19
CA LEU A 88 -4.64 -10.71 -6.33
C LEU A 88 -3.14 -10.37 -6.35
N VAL A 89 -2.49 -10.64 -7.48
CA VAL A 89 -1.13 -10.16 -7.78
C VAL A 89 -1.25 -9.13 -8.88
N ILE A 90 -0.84 -7.90 -8.59
CA ILE A 90 -0.85 -6.77 -9.52
C ILE A 90 0.49 -6.06 -9.48
N TYR A 91 0.83 -5.39 -10.57
CA TYR A 91 1.99 -4.53 -10.70
C TYR A 91 1.53 -3.07 -10.71
N ASP A 92 2.28 -2.19 -10.05
CA ASP A 92 1.98 -0.76 -9.99
C ASP A 92 2.28 -0.06 -11.33
N GLU A 93 3.32 -0.51 -12.03
CA GLU A 93 3.75 0.03 -13.32
C GLU A 93 4.21 -1.06 -14.32
N HIS A 94 4.54 -0.65 -15.55
CA HIS A 94 4.77 -1.56 -16.68
C HIS A 94 6.23 -1.97 -16.90
N GLY A 95 7.18 -1.36 -16.18
CA GLY A 95 8.61 -1.66 -16.27
C GLY A 95 9.32 -1.05 -17.48
N GLY A 96 8.67 -0.14 -18.22
CA GLY A 96 9.23 0.51 -19.41
C GLY A 96 9.29 -0.38 -20.66
N PHE A 97 8.74 -1.60 -20.60
CA PHE A 97 8.68 -2.50 -21.76
C PHE A 97 7.61 -2.06 -22.76
N TYR A 98 7.85 -2.34 -24.04
CA TYR A 98 6.87 -2.07 -25.09
C TYR A 98 5.61 -2.93 -24.88
N ASP A 99 4.46 -2.26 -24.85
CA ASP A 99 3.15 -2.89 -24.96
C ASP A 99 2.47 -2.43 -26.25
N HIS A 100 1.87 -3.36 -26.99
CA HIS A 100 1.27 -3.10 -28.28
C HIS A 100 -0.14 -2.51 -28.21
N VAL A 101 -0.79 -2.53 -27.03
CA VAL A 101 -2.16 -2.05 -26.89
C VAL A 101 -2.14 -0.56 -26.62
N PRO A 102 -2.79 0.26 -27.46
CA PRO A 102 -2.94 1.68 -27.19
C PRO A 102 -3.63 1.93 -25.87
N THR A 103 -3.12 2.89 -25.10
CA THR A 103 -3.72 3.27 -23.81
C THR A 103 -5.11 3.90 -24.02
N PRO A 104 -6.14 3.49 -23.25
CA PRO A 104 -7.45 4.13 -23.28
C PRO A 104 -7.41 5.64 -22.97
N THR A 105 -8.22 6.42 -23.69
CA THR A 105 -8.37 7.88 -23.54
C THR A 105 -9.85 8.25 -23.39
N GLY A 106 -10.14 9.46 -22.89
CA GLY A 106 -11.53 9.90 -22.68
C GLY A 106 -12.19 9.22 -21.48
N VAL A 107 -11.37 8.74 -20.55
CA VAL A 107 -11.80 8.04 -19.35
C VAL A 107 -11.96 9.05 -18.20
N PRO A 108 -12.84 8.85 -17.21
CA PRO A 108 -13.19 9.91 -16.26
C PRO A 108 -12.03 10.32 -15.35
N SER A 109 -11.68 11.61 -15.32
CA SER A 109 -10.78 12.15 -14.29
C SER A 109 -11.30 11.79 -12.89
N PRO A 110 -10.45 11.32 -11.95
CA PRO A 110 -10.91 10.87 -10.65
C PRO A 110 -11.67 11.96 -9.87
N ASP A 111 -11.15 13.19 -9.88
CA ASP A 111 -11.61 14.31 -9.06
C ASP A 111 -11.62 15.66 -9.81
N ASP A 112 -11.47 15.63 -11.15
CA ASP A 112 -11.35 16.79 -12.04
C ASP A 112 -10.13 17.69 -11.76
N ILE A 113 -9.18 17.26 -10.93
CA ILE A 113 -7.96 18.01 -10.68
C ILE A 113 -7.04 17.87 -11.90
N VAL A 114 -6.60 19.03 -12.41
CA VAL A 114 -5.63 19.11 -13.50
C VAL A 114 -4.24 19.29 -12.90
N GLY A 115 -3.28 18.52 -13.39
CA GLY A 115 -1.88 18.67 -13.02
C GLY A 115 -1.36 20.08 -13.35
N PRO A 116 -0.30 20.55 -12.67
CA PRO A 116 0.23 21.89 -12.90
C PRO A 116 0.87 22.05 -14.29
N GLU A 117 1.13 23.30 -14.66
CA GLU A 117 2.00 23.66 -15.79
C GLU A 117 3.39 22.96 -15.66
N PRO A 118 4.06 22.62 -16.77
CA PRO A 118 3.70 22.93 -18.16
C PRO A 118 2.76 21.92 -18.83
N TYR A 119 2.46 20.80 -18.16
CA TYR A 119 1.82 19.65 -18.81
C TYR A 119 0.30 19.68 -18.74
N ASN A 120 -0.28 20.33 -17.72
CA ASN A 120 -1.74 20.42 -17.54
C ASN A 120 -2.46 19.07 -17.67
N PHE A 121 -1.88 18.03 -17.07
CA PHE A 121 -2.34 16.66 -17.24
C PHE A 121 -3.71 16.47 -16.60
N LYS A 122 -4.73 16.11 -17.38
CA LYS A 122 -6.14 16.07 -16.95
C LYS A 122 -6.56 14.78 -16.24
N PHE A 123 -5.69 13.77 -16.24
CA PHE A 123 -5.99 12.42 -15.77
C PHE A 123 -7.21 11.80 -16.47
N ASP A 124 -7.40 12.10 -17.76
CA ASP A 124 -8.50 11.62 -18.61
C ASP A 124 -8.08 10.46 -19.56
N ARG A 125 -7.00 9.76 -19.19
CA ARG A 125 -6.45 8.59 -19.88
C ARG A 125 -5.93 7.54 -18.89
N LEU A 126 -5.77 6.30 -19.34
CA LEU A 126 -5.05 5.26 -18.60
C LEU A 126 -3.58 5.19 -19.02
N GLY A 127 -2.77 4.53 -18.20
CA GLY A 127 -1.38 4.21 -18.50
C GLY A 127 -1.22 2.96 -19.37
N CYS A 128 0.02 2.51 -19.52
CA CYS A 128 0.35 1.22 -20.15
C CYS A 128 -0.29 0.07 -19.36
N ARG A 129 -0.54 -1.06 -20.04
CA ARG A 129 -1.05 -2.26 -19.37
C ARG A 129 -0.02 -2.81 -18.39
N VAL A 130 -0.52 -3.34 -17.28
CA VAL A 130 0.26 -4.06 -16.27
C VAL A 130 -0.31 -5.47 -16.10
N PRO A 131 0.50 -6.47 -15.69
CA PRO A 131 -0.02 -7.79 -15.38
C PRO A 131 -0.98 -7.76 -14.18
N ALA A 132 -2.04 -8.58 -14.25
CA ALA A 132 -2.95 -8.83 -13.15
C ALA A 132 -3.30 -10.32 -13.11
N ILE A 133 -3.04 -10.97 -11.98
CA ILE A 133 -3.27 -12.40 -11.77
C ILE A 133 -4.20 -12.56 -10.57
N MET A 134 -5.27 -13.33 -10.76
CA MET A 134 -6.25 -13.64 -9.72
C MET A 134 -6.23 -15.13 -9.42
N VAL A 135 -6.10 -15.48 -8.15
CA VAL A 135 -5.95 -16.85 -7.69
C VAL A 135 -6.95 -17.14 -6.59
N SER A 136 -7.80 -18.15 -6.79
CA SER A 136 -8.82 -18.56 -5.84
C SER A 136 -9.31 -19.97 -6.20
N PRO A 137 -9.74 -20.81 -5.24
CA PRO A 137 -10.40 -22.07 -5.56
C PRO A 137 -11.75 -21.86 -6.27
N TRP A 138 -12.26 -20.64 -6.33
CA TRP A 138 -13.52 -20.31 -7.00
C TRP A 138 -13.38 -19.87 -8.46
N ILE A 139 -12.16 -19.92 -9.01
CA ILE A 139 -11.87 -19.54 -10.40
C ILE A 139 -11.57 -20.79 -11.23
N GLU A 140 -12.24 -20.91 -12.38
CA GLU A 140 -11.96 -22.00 -13.33
C GLU A 140 -10.51 -21.97 -13.85
N PRO A 141 -9.83 -23.13 -13.99
CA PRO A 141 -8.49 -23.18 -14.57
C PRO A 141 -8.46 -22.57 -15.98
N GLY A 142 -7.43 -21.78 -16.28
CA GLY A 142 -7.25 -21.18 -17.61
C GLY A 142 -8.20 -20.01 -17.93
N THR A 143 -8.88 -19.45 -16.92
CA THR A 143 -9.73 -18.26 -17.11
C THR A 143 -8.90 -17.05 -17.51
N VAL A 144 -9.33 -16.36 -18.57
CA VAL A 144 -8.79 -15.07 -19.00
C VAL A 144 -9.92 -14.04 -19.03
N LEU A 145 -9.81 -13.00 -18.21
CA LEU A 145 -10.73 -11.85 -18.21
C LEU A 145 -10.16 -10.76 -19.12
N HIS A 146 -10.82 -10.50 -20.25
CA HIS A 146 -10.33 -9.54 -21.23
C HIS A 146 -10.80 -8.10 -20.95
N ARG A 147 -12.11 -7.90 -20.78
CA ARG A 147 -12.73 -6.60 -20.52
C ARG A 147 -13.87 -6.74 -19.52
N PRO A 148 -14.18 -5.69 -18.74
CA PRO A 148 -15.33 -5.69 -17.85
C PRO A 148 -16.63 -5.53 -18.64
N SER A 149 -17.74 -5.94 -18.03
CA SER A 149 -19.09 -5.81 -18.60
C SER A 149 -19.77 -4.48 -18.29
N GLY A 150 -19.09 -3.56 -17.61
CA GLY A 150 -19.63 -2.29 -17.14
C GLY A 150 -18.81 -1.74 -15.98
N PRO A 151 -19.31 -0.72 -15.25
CA PRO A 151 -20.67 -0.16 -15.32
C PRO A 151 -20.96 0.70 -16.56
N ASP A 152 -19.94 1.16 -17.28
CA ASP A 152 -20.05 1.91 -18.52
C ASP A 152 -19.57 1.06 -19.72
N PRO A 153 -20.09 1.23 -20.95
CA PRO A 153 -19.57 0.53 -22.13
C PRO A 153 -18.08 0.77 -22.41
N THR A 154 -17.52 1.87 -21.89
CA THR A 154 -16.11 2.23 -22.01
C THR A 154 -15.26 1.75 -20.84
N SER A 155 -15.85 1.18 -19.79
CA SER A 155 -15.13 0.70 -18.61
C SER A 155 -13.99 -0.25 -18.99
N GLU A 156 -12.87 -0.13 -18.29
CA GLU A 156 -11.71 -1.02 -18.42
C GLU A 156 -11.33 -1.58 -17.05
N PHE A 157 -10.54 -2.66 -17.05
CA PHE A 157 -9.83 -3.09 -15.85
C PHE A 157 -8.57 -2.24 -15.67
N GLU A 158 -8.46 -1.60 -14.52
CA GLU A 158 -7.37 -0.72 -14.08
C GLU A 158 -7.30 -0.70 -12.55
N HIS A 159 -6.30 -0.10 -11.92
CA HIS A 159 -6.09 -0.21 -10.45
C HIS A 159 -7.31 0.16 -9.60
N SER A 160 -8.14 1.10 -10.03
CA SER A 160 -9.37 1.50 -9.34
C SER A 160 -10.49 0.44 -9.43
N SER A 161 -10.32 -0.59 -10.27
CA SER A 161 -11.14 -1.80 -10.28
C SER A 161 -11.07 -2.55 -8.95
N ILE A 162 -9.97 -2.40 -8.20
CA ILE A 162 -9.85 -2.92 -6.83
C ILE A 162 -10.85 -2.21 -5.93
N ALA A 163 -10.84 -0.88 -5.89
CA ALA A 163 -11.78 -0.10 -5.08
C ALA A 163 -13.24 -0.35 -5.51
N ALA A 164 -13.51 -0.40 -6.82
CA ALA A 164 -14.83 -0.72 -7.37
C ALA A 164 -15.33 -2.09 -6.91
N THR A 165 -14.45 -3.10 -6.93
CA THR A 165 -14.77 -4.46 -6.48
C THR A 165 -14.97 -4.53 -4.96
N LEU A 166 -14.10 -3.88 -4.17
CA LEU A 166 -14.25 -3.81 -2.71
C LEU A 166 -15.55 -3.12 -2.30
N LYS A 167 -15.94 -2.05 -2.99
CA LYS A 167 -17.23 -1.39 -2.78
C LYS A 167 -18.38 -2.37 -2.92
N LYS A 168 -18.35 -3.24 -3.93
CA LYS A 168 -19.39 -4.24 -4.18
C LYS A 168 -19.37 -5.36 -3.15
N ILE A 169 -18.20 -5.96 -2.88
CA ILE A 169 -18.04 -7.08 -1.95
C ILE A 169 -18.40 -6.67 -0.52
N PHE A 170 -17.98 -5.48 -0.07
CA PHE A 170 -18.25 -4.99 1.27
C PHE A 170 -19.50 -4.11 1.39
N ASN A 171 -20.26 -3.96 0.32
CA ASN A 171 -21.46 -3.11 0.26
C ASN A 171 -21.20 -1.70 0.81
N LEU A 172 -20.10 -1.07 0.39
CA LEU A 172 -19.76 0.29 0.80
C LEU A 172 -20.73 1.28 0.14
N LYS A 173 -21.05 2.36 0.87
CA LYS A 173 -22.11 3.30 0.47
C LYS A 173 -21.79 4.07 -0.81
N GLU A 174 -20.58 4.60 -0.88
CA GLU A 174 -20.16 5.51 -1.94
C GLU A 174 -18.87 5.00 -2.60
N PHE A 175 -18.67 5.39 -3.85
CA PHE A 175 -17.35 5.32 -4.51
C PHE A 175 -16.43 6.42 -3.96
N LEU A 176 -15.13 6.24 -4.07
CA LEU A 176 -14.13 7.21 -3.62
C LEU A 176 -14.01 8.39 -4.59
N THR A 177 -14.17 8.14 -5.89
CA THR A 177 -13.93 9.07 -6.99
C THR A 177 -14.87 8.75 -8.17
N LYS A 178 -14.78 9.53 -9.25
CA LYS A 178 -15.46 9.17 -10.52
C LYS A 178 -14.79 7.99 -11.21
N ARG A 179 -13.49 7.78 -10.95
CA ARG A 179 -12.67 6.76 -11.59
C ARG A 179 -13.07 5.36 -11.17
N ASP A 180 -13.14 5.09 -9.87
CA ASP A 180 -13.61 3.80 -9.34
C ASP A 180 -15.11 3.59 -9.53
N ALA A 181 -15.91 4.65 -9.66
CA ALA A 181 -17.31 4.53 -10.08
C ALA A 181 -17.46 4.06 -11.55
N TRP A 182 -16.47 4.36 -12.39
CA TRP A 182 -16.43 3.97 -13.81
C TRP A 182 -15.67 2.66 -14.04
N ALA A 183 -14.70 2.31 -13.19
CA ALA A 183 -13.85 1.14 -13.35
C ALA A 183 -14.65 -0.17 -13.30
N GLY A 184 -14.22 -1.17 -14.07
CA GLY A 184 -14.86 -2.47 -14.08
C GLY A 184 -14.61 -3.26 -12.78
N SER A 185 -15.65 -3.83 -12.18
CA SER A 185 -15.47 -4.78 -11.09
C SER A 185 -15.14 -6.18 -11.61
N PHE A 186 -14.24 -6.90 -10.94
CA PHE A 186 -13.79 -8.23 -11.35
C PHE A 186 -14.41 -9.37 -10.54
N ASP A 187 -15.45 -9.10 -9.74
CA ASP A 187 -16.16 -10.12 -8.95
C ASP A 187 -16.75 -11.25 -9.82
N ILE A 188 -16.99 -10.99 -11.12
CA ILE A 188 -17.42 -11.97 -12.10
C ILE A 188 -16.43 -13.14 -12.31
N VAL A 189 -15.17 -12.99 -11.88
CA VAL A 189 -14.16 -14.05 -12.00
C VAL A 189 -14.43 -15.22 -11.07
N VAL A 190 -15.13 -14.97 -9.96
CA VAL A 190 -15.56 -15.98 -8.98
C VAL A 190 -16.81 -16.65 -9.54
N ASN A 191 -16.61 -17.55 -10.50
CA ASN A 191 -17.65 -18.06 -11.39
C ASN A 191 -18.11 -19.49 -11.06
N ARG A 192 -17.64 -20.06 -9.94
CA ARG A 192 -17.96 -21.43 -9.52
C ARG A 192 -18.99 -21.48 -8.39
N SER A 193 -19.80 -22.53 -8.37
CA SER A 193 -20.72 -22.84 -7.27
C SER A 193 -20.10 -23.68 -6.16
N THR A 194 -18.98 -24.36 -6.44
CA THR A 194 -18.18 -25.11 -5.47
C THR A 194 -16.69 -24.82 -5.64
N PRO A 195 -15.93 -24.74 -4.53
CA PRO A 195 -14.49 -24.51 -4.61
C PRO A 195 -13.81 -25.72 -5.25
N ARG A 196 -12.77 -25.45 -6.02
CA ARG A 196 -11.91 -26.44 -6.64
C ARG A 196 -11.10 -27.20 -5.60
N THR A 197 -10.98 -28.50 -5.80
CA THR A 197 -10.17 -29.41 -4.96
C THR A 197 -8.82 -29.75 -5.59
N ASP A 198 -8.56 -29.30 -6.81
CA ASP A 198 -7.36 -29.59 -7.61
C ASP A 198 -6.33 -28.44 -7.60
N CYS A 199 -6.49 -27.44 -6.72
CA CYS A 199 -5.53 -26.35 -6.59
C CYS A 199 -4.18 -26.87 -6.06
N PRO A 200 -3.04 -26.58 -6.72
CA PRO A 200 -1.75 -27.12 -6.34
C PRO A 200 -1.39 -26.72 -4.91
N GLU A 201 -0.81 -27.63 -4.13
CA GLU A 201 -0.39 -27.33 -2.76
C GLU A 201 0.96 -26.61 -2.71
N LYS A 202 1.79 -26.84 -3.73
CA LYS A 202 3.11 -26.24 -3.89
C LYS A 202 3.32 -25.78 -5.33
N LEU A 203 4.03 -24.68 -5.49
CA LEU A 203 4.46 -24.18 -6.80
C LEU A 203 5.91 -24.57 -7.08
N ALA A 204 6.33 -24.48 -8.34
CA ALA A 204 7.72 -24.69 -8.71
C ALA A 204 8.65 -23.67 -8.02
N GLU A 205 9.88 -24.08 -7.71
CA GLU A 205 10.89 -23.17 -7.17
C GLU A 205 11.34 -22.17 -8.24
N PRO A 206 11.29 -20.86 -7.97
CA PRO A 206 11.81 -19.85 -8.89
C PRO A 206 13.31 -20.03 -9.12
N VAL A 207 13.72 -19.99 -10.38
CA VAL A 207 15.12 -20.09 -10.77
C VAL A 207 15.78 -18.73 -10.66
N LYS A 208 16.92 -18.66 -9.97
CA LYS A 208 17.74 -17.45 -9.86
C LYS A 208 18.05 -16.89 -11.25
N MET A 209 17.77 -15.61 -11.49
CA MET A 209 17.91 -14.99 -12.81
C MET A 209 19.11 -14.04 -12.90
N ARG A 210 19.70 -13.63 -11.78
CA ARG A 210 20.85 -12.72 -11.74
C ARG A 210 21.93 -13.25 -10.82
N ASP A 211 23.18 -13.20 -11.26
CA ASP A 211 24.33 -13.63 -10.45
C ASP A 211 24.84 -12.56 -9.47
N THR A 212 24.16 -11.41 -9.38
CA THR A 212 24.57 -10.30 -8.53
C THR A 212 24.03 -10.43 -7.11
N ASP A 213 24.88 -10.16 -6.13
CA ASP A 213 24.48 -10.04 -4.72
C ASP A 213 23.83 -8.68 -4.42
N ALA A 214 23.21 -8.59 -3.25
CA ALA A 214 22.58 -7.36 -2.76
C ALA A 214 23.59 -6.20 -2.65
N LYS A 215 23.18 -5.00 -3.08
CA LYS A 215 24.05 -3.82 -3.18
C LYS A 215 23.79 -2.80 -2.07
N GLU A 216 23.94 -3.22 -0.83
CA GLU A 216 23.57 -2.40 0.34
C GLU A 216 24.37 -1.09 0.52
N THR A 217 25.56 -1.00 -0.07
CA THR A 217 26.42 0.20 -0.07
C THR A 217 26.27 1.08 -1.30
N ALA A 218 25.44 0.67 -2.28
CA ALA A 218 25.14 1.50 -3.44
C ALA A 218 24.31 2.73 -3.05
N LYS A 219 24.30 3.73 -3.94
CA LYS A 219 23.36 4.84 -3.84
C LYS A 219 21.93 4.33 -3.97
N LEU A 220 21.00 5.06 -3.38
CA LEU A 220 19.56 4.83 -3.55
C LEU A 220 19.17 4.92 -5.03
N SER A 221 18.21 4.12 -5.44
CA SER A 221 17.46 4.38 -6.68
C SER A 221 16.49 5.54 -6.48
N ASP A 222 16.04 6.17 -7.56
CA ASP A 222 15.03 7.23 -7.52
C ASP A 222 13.80 6.82 -6.69
N PHE A 223 13.33 5.58 -6.88
CA PHE A 223 12.22 5.02 -6.11
C PHE A 223 12.54 4.87 -4.60
N GLN A 224 13.74 4.39 -4.26
CA GLN A 224 14.16 4.30 -2.85
C GLN A 224 14.33 5.69 -2.21
N GLU A 225 14.79 6.69 -2.97
CA GLU A 225 14.81 8.08 -2.52
C GLU A 225 13.39 8.55 -2.19
N GLU A 226 12.42 8.31 -3.07
CA GLU A 226 11.01 8.65 -2.80
C GLU A 226 10.46 7.97 -1.54
N LEU A 227 10.83 6.72 -1.27
CA LEU A 227 10.46 6.02 -0.03
C LEU A 227 11.08 6.69 1.21
N VAL A 228 12.33 7.14 1.12
CA VAL A 228 12.99 7.90 2.20
C VAL A 228 12.31 9.27 2.38
N GLN A 229 11.95 9.96 1.31
CA GLN A 229 11.23 11.24 1.36
C GLN A 229 9.84 11.09 1.99
N ALA A 230 9.12 10.03 1.64
CA ALA A 230 7.87 9.65 2.29
C ALA A 230 8.04 9.42 3.80
N ALA A 231 9.11 8.70 4.19
CA ALA A 231 9.45 8.50 5.58
C ALA A 231 9.83 9.81 6.30
N ALA A 232 10.52 10.72 5.63
CA ALA A 232 10.86 12.04 6.17
C ALA A 232 9.60 12.87 6.44
N ALA A 233 8.64 12.86 5.53
CA ALA A 233 7.34 13.51 5.71
C ALA A 233 6.55 12.94 6.91
N LEU A 234 6.73 11.66 7.26
CA LEU A 234 6.13 11.07 8.47
C LEU A 234 6.79 11.54 9.76
N LYS A 235 8.11 11.80 9.72
CA LYS A 235 8.85 12.33 10.87
C LYS A 235 8.76 13.84 11.01
N GLY A 236 8.36 14.54 9.94
CA GLY A 236 8.42 16.00 9.86
C GLY A 236 9.84 16.51 9.58
N ASP A 237 10.72 15.65 9.09
CA ASP A 237 12.08 16.01 8.72
C ASP A 237 12.09 16.68 7.32
N PRO A 238 13.09 17.51 6.98
CA PRO A 238 13.17 18.18 5.68
C PRO A 238 13.43 17.22 4.51
N PHE A 239 13.07 17.63 3.28
CA PHE A 239 13.17 16.78 2.08
C PHE A 239 14.57 16.69 1.45
N ASN A 240 15.62 17.23 2.06
CA ASN A 240 16.99 17.22 1.50
C ASN A 240 17.90 16.15 2.14
N LEU A 241 17.31 15.12 2.77
CA LEU A 241 18.05 14.12 3.56
C LEU A 241 18.71 13.02 2.73
N VAL A 242 18.25 12.80 1.49
CA VAL A 242 18.68 11.65 0.68
C VAL A 242 20.11 11.78 0.14
N GLU A 243 20.68 12.98 0.16
CA GLU A 243 22.00 13.24 -0.42
C GLU A 243 23.10 12.44 0.31
N ASN A 244 23.70 11.49 -0.40
CA ASN A 244 24.73 10.54 0.08
C ASN A 244 24.23 9.36 0.94
N MET A 245 22.94 9.08 0.98
CA MET A 245 22.45 7.83 1.58
C MET A 245 22.81 6.61 0.72
N THR A 246 23.24 5.55 1.38
CA THR A 246 23.31 4.20 0.80
C THR A 246 21.99 3.46 0.99
N VAL A 247 21.75 2.40 0.21
CA VAL A 247 20.59 1.48 0.36
C VAL A 247 20.40 1.05 1.82
N SER A 248 21.45 0.61 2.50
CA SER A 248 21.39 0.20 3.91
C SER A 248 20.97 1.35 4.84
N SER A 249 21.54 2.55 4.66
CA SER A 249 21.22 3.71 5.49
C SER A 249 19.81 4.25 5.22
N GLY A 250 19.33 4.20 3.97
CA GLY A 250 17.97 4.56 3.59
C GLY A 250 16.94 3.61 4.19
N LEU A 251 17.18 2.29 4.11
CA LEU A 251 16.33 1.29 4.76
C LEU A 251 16.22 1.57 6.26
N LYS A 252 17.36 1.75 6.93
CA LYS A 252 17.37 2.04 8.37
C LYS A 252 16.57 3.30 8.71
N TYR A 253 16.74 4.37 7.94
CA TYR A 253 15.98 5.60 8.16
C TYR A 253 14.47 5.37 8.03
N VAL A 254 14.06 4.63 7.01
CA VAL A 254 12.66 4.30 6.74
C VAL A 254 12.06 3.41 7.85
N GLU A 255 12.80 2.40 8.31
CA GLU A 255 12.40 1.55 9.44
C GLU A 255 12.28 2.35 10.74
N ASP A 256 13.25 3.21 11.03
CA ASP A 256 13.24 4.08 12.22
C ASP A 256 12.05 5.07 12.18
N ALA A 257 11.74 5.62 11.00
CA ALA A 257 10.60 6.51 10.79
C ALA A 257 9.26 5.79 11.06
N PHE A 258 9.09 4.60 10.49
CA PHE A 258 7.89 3.79 10.72
C PHE A 258 7.77 3.37 12.19
N LYS A 259 8.86 2.92 12.80
CA LYS A 259 8.89 2.54 14.21
C LYS A 259 8.47 3.70 15.10
N LYS A 260 8.97 4.91 14.85
CA LYS A 260 8.57 6.12 15.58
C LYS A 260 7.07 6.39 15.41
N PHE A 261 6.56 6.37 14.18
CA PHE A 261 5.14 6.54 13.90
C PHE A 261 4.28 5.53 14.67
N TYR A 262 4.66 4.26 14.65
CA TYR A 262 3.94 3.20 15.34
C TYR A 262 3.98 3.39 16.86
N ASP A 263 5.17 3.62 17.44
CA ASP A 263 5.34 3.80 18.88
C ASP A 263 4.58 5.03 19.42
N ASP A 264 4.61 6.15 18.68
CA ASP A 264 3.87 7.36 19.05
C ASP A 264 2.35 7.12 18.95
N GLY A 265 1.90 6.39 17.93
CA GLY A 265 0.51 5.98 17.79
C GLY A 265 0.03 5.09 18.94
N GLN A 266 0.86 4.12 19.37
CA GLN A 266 0.54 3.28 20.53
C GLN A 266 0.44 4.11 21.82
N LYS A 267 1.41 4.99 22.08
CA LYS A 267 1.39 5.89 23.25
C LYS A 267 0.16 6.79 23.27
N ALA A 268 -0.20 7.38 22.14
CA ALA A 268 -1.37 8.26 22.03
C ALA A 268 -2.68 7.51 22.35
N LYS A 269 -2.79 6.23 21.97
CA LYS A 269 -3.94 5.38 22.35
C LYS A 269 -3.98 5.10 23.85
N GLU A 270 -2.84 4.88 24.51
CA GLU A 270 -2.77 4.63 25.95
C GLU A 270 -3.26 5.82 26.79
N ILE A 271 -2.98 7.05 26.35
CA ILE A 271 -3.35 8.27 27.08
C ILE A 271 -4.74 8.84 26.68
N ASN A 272 -5.52 8.11 25.88
CA ASN A 272 -6.81 8.55 25.31
C ASN A 272 -6.71 9.94 24.64
N GLU A 273 -5.61 10.22 23.92
CA GLU A 273 -5.50 11.47 23.18
C GLU A 273 -6.64 11.59 22.16
N VAL A 274 -7.26 12.77 22.12
CA VAL A 274 -8.41 13.08 21.25
C VAL A 274 -7.97 13.35 19.80
N GLU A 275 -6.67 13.29 19.51
CA GLU A 275 -6.16 13.49 18.16
C GLU A 275 -6.47 12.29 17.27
N ASP A 276 -7.24 12.52 16.22
CA ASP A 276 -7.62 11.46 15.30
C ASP A 276 -6.45 10.92 14.47
N THR A 277 -5.31 11.63 14.38
CA THR A 277 -4.15 11.30 13.52
C THR A 277 -2.83 11.36 14.26
N VAL A 278 -1.96 10.36 14.06
CA VAL A 278 -0.55 10.42 14.48
C VAL A 278 0.16 11.47 13.64
N SER A 279 0.50 12.61 14.23
CA SER A 279 1.24 13.69 13.57
C SER A 279 2.72 13.64 13.93
N ALA A 280 3.56 14.01 12.96
CA ALA A 280 4.99 14.28 13.13
C ALA A 280 5.31 15.39 14.15
N ASP A 281 4.34 16.26 14.44
CA ASP A 281 4.57 17.57 15.05
C ASP A 281 4.44 17.60 16.58
N ALA A 282 4.59 16.46 17.26
CA ALA A 282 4.51 16.38 18.72
C ALA A 282 5.61 17.19 19.45
N SER A 283 6.63 17.70 18.75
CA SER A 283 7.74 18.46 19.33
C SER A 283 7.53 19.98 19.42
N THR A 284 6.50 20.55 18.77
CA THR A 284 6.28 22.02 18.73
C THR A 284 5.09 22.53 19.55
N ARG A 285 4.36 21.67 20.27
CA ARG A 285 3.27 22.15 21.13
C ARG A 285 3.81 22.69 22.45
N ARG A 286 4.04 24.00 22.47
CA ARG A 286 4.12 24.78 23.72
C ARG A 286 2.95 24.39 24.60
N THR A 287 3.27 23.94 25.81
CA THR A 287 2.32 23.80 26.91
C THR A 287 1.60 25.13 27.12
N THR A 288 0.39 25.26 26.57
CA THR A 288 -0.55 26.29 27.03
C THR A 288 -1.02 25.86 28.41
N THR A 289 -0.26 26.27 29.43
CA THR A 289 -0.70 26.18 30.81
C THR A 289 -2.00 26.97 30.95
N SER A 290 -3.09 26.24 31.19
CA SER A 290 -4.37 26.82 31.59
C SER A 290 -4.15 27.65 32.85
N LYS A 291 -4.21 28.98 32.74
CA LYS A 291 -4.18 29.87 33.90
C LYS A 291 -5.39 29.56 34.78
N THR A 292 -5.13 29.24 36.05
CA THR A 292 -6.17 28.93 37.03
C THR A 292 -7.04 30.16 37.32
N PHE A 293 -8.30 29.91 37.66
CA PHE A 293 -9.37 30.89 37.91
C PHE A 293 -8.94 32.07 38.80
N MET A 294 -8.05 31.85 39.77
CA MET A 294 -7.49 32.87 40.66
C MET A 294 -6.68 33.96 39.95
N GLN A 295 -6.06 33.69 38.80
CA GLN A 295 -5.30 34.70 38.04
C GLN A 295 -6.19 35.63 37.19
N LYS A 296 -7.47 35.31 36.97
CA LYS A 296 -8.43 36.19 36.29
C LYS A 296 -9.13 37.17 37.24
N VAL A 297 -9.14 36.89 38.54
CA VAL A 297 -9.86 37.72 39.54
C VAL A 297 -9.02 38.92 39.99
N PHE A 298 -7.68 38.81 39.99
CA PHE A 298 -6.80 39.91 40.43
C PHE A 298 -6.43 40.94 39.34
N SER A 299 -6.81 40.74 38.08
CA SER A 299 -6.51 41.71 37.01
C SER A 299 -7.53 42.85 36.88
N CYS A 300 -8.64 42.81 37.63
CA CYS A 300 -9.72 43.82 37.53
C CYS A 300 -9.76 44.82 38.70
N LEU A 301 -8.72 44.90 39.54
CA LEU A 301 -8.68 45.81 40.71
C LEU A 301 -7.59 46.88 40.64
N VAL A 302 -6.93 47.06 39.50
CA VAL A 302 -5.94 48.14 39.31
C VAL A 302 -6.24 48.88 38.00
N CYS A 303 -7.34 49.63 37.98
CA CYS A 303 -7.64 50.72 37.04
C CYS A 303 -8.82 51.52 37.61
N ASP A 304 -8.56 52.32 38.65
CA ASP A 304 -9.37 53.50 38.97
C ASP A 304 -8.58 54.44 39.89
N ARG A 305 -7.85 55.38 39.26
CA ARG A 305 -7.53 56.77 39.66
C ARG A 305 -6.43 57.35 38.79
#